data_AF-A0A932P5Z9-F1
#
_entry.id   AF-A0A932P5Z9-F1
#
_cell.length_a   1.000
_cell.length_b   1.000
_cell.length_c   1.000
_cell.angle_alpha   90.00
_cell.angle_beta   90.00
_cell.angle_gamma   90.00
#
_symmetry.space_group_name_H-M   'P 1'
#
loop_
_entity.id
_entity.type
_entity.pdbx_description
1 polymer ?
#
loop_
_entity_poly.entity_id
_entity_poly.type
_entity_poly.pdbx_seq_one_letter_code
_entity_poly.pdbx_strand_id
1 'polypeptide(L)'
;MTGAGTFYITTPIYYVNDKPHIGHAYTTLACDVLARFKRLDGFDVKFLTGTDEHGQKVEKSAETAGMPPLALADQNSANFRELARILGCSNDDFIRTTEERHRIACQALWNKLVAKGDIYLGAYEGWYSVRDEAFYAEDELIKGSDGAKLAPTGAPVEWVKEPSYFFKLSAWQDRLLQWYEDNPDCVAPASRRNEVMSFVKGGLNDLSVSRTSFNWGIRVPDDQNHIMYVWLDALTNYITALGYPETDGDFARYWPNVIHMVGKD
;
A
#
# COMPACT_ATOMS: atom_id res chain seq x y z
N MET A 1 -17.49 23.54 -27.73
CA MET A 1 -16.42 22.67 -27.21
C MET A 1 -16.88 22.17 -25.86
N THR A 2 -17.30 20.91 -25.75
CA THR A 2 -17.51 20.28 -24.43
C THR A 2 -16.12 20.15 -23.81
N GLY A 3 -15.79 20.97 -22.81
CA GLY A 3 -14.48 20.94 -22.16
C GLY A 3 -14.19 19.52 -21.69
N ALA A 4 -12.99 19.01 -21.97
CA ALA A 4 -12.61 17.67 -21.56
C ALA A 4 -12.67 17.55 -20.02
N GLY A 5 -13.01 16.36 -19.53
CA GLY A 5 -13.20 16.12 -18.11
C GLY A 5 -11.91 16.19 -17.29
N THR A 6 -11.98 15.71 -16.05
CA THR A 6 -10.82 15.57 -15.16
C THR A 6 -10.15 14.22 -15.38
N PHE A 7 -8.83 14.15 -15.22
CA PHE A 7 -8.07 12.91 -15.31
C PHE A 7 -7.05 12.84 -14.17
N TYR A 8 -7.19 11.85 -13.30
CA TYR A 8 -6.25 11.65 -12.19
C TYR A 8 -5.43 10.38 -12.45
N ILE A 9 -4.11 10.50 -12.47
CA ILE A 9 -3.22 9.35 -12.68
C ILE A 9 -2.19 9.26 -11.56
N THR A 10 -1.90 8.05 -11.10
CA THR A 10 -0.95 7.82 -10.01
C THR A 10 0.05 6.73 -10.37
N THR A 11 1.30 6.89 -9.95
CA THR A 11 2.24 5.76 -9.78
C THR A 11 1.92 5.00 -8.50
N PRO A 12 2.56 3.84 -8.23
CA PRO A 12 2.77 3.40 -6.85
C PRO A 12 3.62 4.45 -6.12
N ILE A 13 3.52 4.49 -4.80
CA ILE A 13 4.54 5.15 -4.00
C ILE A 13 5.70 4.18 -3.73
N TYR A 14 6.93 4.66 -3.84
CA TYR A 14 8.10 3.79 -3.83
C TYR A 14 8.71 3.63 -2.44
N TYR A 15 9.04 2.39 -2.05
CA TYR A 15 9.72 2.12 -0.79
C TYR A 15 11.11 2.78 -0.75
N VAL A 16 11.39 3.51 0.32
CA VAL A 16 12.65 4.24 0.52
C VAL A 16 13.73 3.44 1.25
N ASN A 17 13.70 2.11 1.15
CA ASN A 17 14.72 1.26 1.80
C ASN A 17 16.05 1.24 1.02
N ASP A 18 16.07 1.64 -0.25
CA ASP A 18 17.27 1.72 -1.10
C ASP A 18 17.11 2.80 -2.21
N LYS A 19 18.15 2.97 -3.03
CA LYS A 19 18.18 3.89 -4.18
C LYS A 19 17.21 3.48 -5.28
N PRO A 20 16.69 4.45 -6.06
CA PRO A 20 15.84 4.13 -7.18
C PRO A 20 16.55 3.31 -8.28
N HIS A 21 15.84 2.38 -8.89
CA HIS A 21 16.28 1.60 -10.05
C HIS A 21 15.35 1.78 -11.26
N ILE A 22 15.69 1.14 -12.38
CA ILE A 22 14.97 1.29 -13.66
C ILE A 22 13.47 0.98 -13.59
N GLY A 23 13.03 0.06 -12.73
CA GLY A 23 11.61 -0.23 -12.51
C GLY A 23 10.79 0.99 -12.05
N HIS A 24 11.33 1.78 -11.11
CA HIS A 24 10.68 3.01 -10.64
C HIS A 24 10.58 4.05 -11.76
N ALA A 25 11.68 4.21 -12.52
CA ALA A 25 11.73 5.13 -13.65
C ALA A 25 10.71 4.75 -14.74
N TYR A 26 10.57 3.45 -15.04
CA TYR A 26 9.65 2.95 -16.05
C TYR A 26 8.19 3.33 -15.74
N THR A 27 7.70 3.00 -14.55
CA THR A 27 6.31 3.30 -14.17
C THR A 27 6.06 4.80 -14.08
N THR A 28 7.02 5.56 -13.54
CA THR A 28 6.90 7.03 -13.46
C THR A 28 6.82 7.65 -14.85
N LEU A 29 7.66 7.21 -15.79
CA LEU A 29 7.67 7.71 -17.16
C LEU A 29 6.38 7.34 -17.92
N ALA A 30 5.87 6.12 -17.74
CA ALA A 30 4.61 5.71 -18.34
C ALA A 30 3.43 6.58 -17.89
N CYS A 31 3.38 6.91 -16.59
CA CYS A 31 2.38 7.83 -16.06
C CYS A 31 2.57 9.26 -16.60
N ASP A 32 3.81 9.74 -16.66
CA ASP A 32 4.11 11.08 -17.18
C ASP A 32 3.68 11.26 -18.64
N VAL A 33 3.95 10.26 -19.48
CA VAL A 33 3.52 10.26 -20.89
C VAL A 33 1.99 10.38 -20.99
N LEU A 34 1.25 9.59 -20.20
CA LEU A 34 -0.22 9.65 -20.20
C LEU A 34 -0.76 10.97 -19.64
N ALA A 35 -0.17 11.48 -18.54
CA ALA A 35 -0.55 12.76 -17.96
C ALA A 35 -0.37 13.89 -18.98
N ARG A 36 0.79 13.96 -19.65
CA ARG A 36 1.07 14.95 -20.70
C ARG A 36 0.14 14.80 -21.89
N PHE A 37 -0.07 13.57 -22.36
CA PHE A 37 -0.99 13.31 -23.47
C PHE A 37 -2.40 13.81 -23.14
N LYS A 38 -2.90 13.53 -21.93
CA LYS A 38 -4.22 13.99 -21.48
C LYS A 38 -4.31 15.51 -21.32
N ARG A 39 -3.25 16.16 -20.84
CA ARG A 39 -3.18 17.64 -20.84
C ARG A 39 -3.26 18.21 -22.27
N LEU A 40 -2.55 17.61 -23.23
CA LEU A 40 -2.61 18.01 -24.64
C LEU A 40 -3.98 17.74 -25.28
N ASP A 41 -4.68 16.71 -24.82
CA ASP A 41 -6.05 16.35 -25.18
C ASP A 41 -7.11 17.20 -24.45
N GLY A 42 -6.68 18.27 -23.75
CA GLY A 42 -7.52 19.27 -23.12
C GLY A 42 -8.09 18.90 -21.75
N PHE A 43 -7.73 17.73 -21.18
CA PHE A 43 -8.17 17.33 -19.85
C PHE A 43 -7.51 18.19 -18.78
N ASP A 44 -8.23 18.40 -17.70
CA ASP A 44 -7.68 18.90 -16.45
C ASP A 44 -7.06 17.73 -15.68
N VAL A 45 -5.74 17.70 -15.61
CA VAL A 45 -4.96 16.54 -15.16
C VAL A 45 -4.38 16.79 -13.78
N LYS A 46 -4.51 15.79 -12.91
CA LYS A 46 -3.71 15.63 -11.70
C LYS A 46 -2.84 14.38 -11.85
N PHE A 47 -1.54 14.50 -11.63
CA PHE A 47 -0.59 13.40 -11.68
C PHE A 47 0.17 13.31 -10.35
N LEU A 48 -0.02 12.19 -9.65
CA LEU A 48 0.64 11.91 -8.37
C LEU A 48 1.75 10.87 -8.51
N THR A 49 2.88 11.13 -7.85
CA THR A 49 3.88 10.12 -7.49
C THR A 49 4.33 10.35 -6.05
N GLY A 50 5.18 9.49 -5.49
CA GLY A 50 5.63 9.67 -4.12
C GLY A 50 6.43 8.51 -3.54
N THR A 51 6.60 8.54 -2.22
CA THR A 51 7.39 7.55 -1.47
C THR A 51 6.62 6.95 -0.31
N ASP A 52 6.78 5.65 -0.15
CA ASP A 52 6.36 4.88 1.03
C ASP A 52 7.54 4.74 1.97
N GLU A 53 7.36 5.26 3.18
CA GLU A 53 8.44 5.56 4.09
C GLU A 53 8.36 4.80 5.40
N HIS A 54 7.27 4.09 5.68
CA HIS A 54 7.10 3.34 6.92
C HIS A 54 7.43 1.85 6.76
N GLY A 55 7.43 1.11 7.87
CA GLY A 55 7.61 -0.33 7.86
C GLY A 55 8.94 -0.81 8.43
N GLN A 56 8.96 -2.08 8.84
CA GLN A 56 10.10 -2.73 9.48
C GLN A 56 11.38 -2.69 8.62
N LYS A 57 11.25 -2.78 7.29
CA LYS A 57 12.42 -2.72 6.38
C LYS A 57 13.13 -1.38 6.44
N VAL A 58 12.38 -0.27 6.50
CA VAL A 58 12.96 1.08 6.60
C VAL A 58 13.60 1.27 7.98
N GLU A 59 12.96 0.79 9.05
CA GLU A 59 13.50 0.83 10.41
C GLU A 59 14.83 0.06 10.52
N LYS A 60 14.88 -1.20 10.05
CA LYS A 60 16.10 -2.03 10.01
C LYS A 60 17.23 -1.39 9.18
N SER A 61 16.90 -0.79 8.03
CA SER A 61 17.90 -0.08 7.21
C SER A 61 18.45 1.15 7.94
N ALA A 62 17.62 1.88 8.68
CA ALA A 62 18.03 3.05 9.44
C ALA A 62 18.93 2.67 10.61
N GLU A 63 18.60 1.61 11.34
CA GLU A 63 19.43 1.02 12.39
C GLU A 63 20.81 0.60 11.85
N THR A 64 20.84 -0.12 10.72
CA THR A 64 22.08 -0.56 10.07
C THR A 64 22.95 0.62 9.65
N ALA A 65 22.34 1.72 9.21
CA ALA A 65 23.01 2.95 8.84
C ALA A 65 23.33 3.87 10.04
N GLY A 66 22.94 3.48 11.27
CA GLY A 66 23.17 4.27 12.49
C GLY A 66 22.45 5.62 12.51
N MET A 67 21.27 5.71 11.89
CA MET A 67 20.50 6.96 11.76
C MET A 67 19.03 6.79 12.17
N PRO A 68 18.34 7.88 12.56
CA PRO A 68 16.89 7.83 12.79
C PRO A 68 16.13 7.45 11.51
N PRO A 69 15.04 6.67 11.58
CA PRO A 69 14.25 6.28 10.40
C PRO A 69 13.76 7.45 9.54
N LEU A 70 13.32 8.55 10.17
CA LEU A 70 12.92 9.75 9.43
C LEU A 70 14.07 10.36 8.62
N ALA A 71 15.28 10.37 9.16
CA ALA A 71 16.45 10.90 8.46
C ALA A 71 16.83 10.03 7.25
N LEU A 72 16.74 8.70 7.38
CA LEU A 72 16.91 7.79 6.25
C LEU A 72 15.83 8.01 5.18
N ALA A 73 14.57 8.14 5.61
CA ALA A 73 13.44 8.38 4.71
C ALA A 73 13.59 9.71 3.97
N ASP A 74 13.98 10.79 4.64
CA ASP A 74 14.26 12.11 4.05
C ASP A 74 15.36 11.99 2.97
N GLN A 75 16.48 11.35 3.31
CA GLN A 75 17.60 11.15 2.39
C GLN A 75 17.20 10.34 1.16
N ASN A 76 16.50 9.23 1.35
CA ASN A 76 16.15 8.33 0.25
C ASN A 76 15.00 8.89 -0.59
N SER A 77 14.00 9.54 0.01
CA SER A 77 12.95 10.25 -0.72
C SER A 77 13.51 11.36 -1.61
N ALA A 78 14.55 12.06 -1.16
CA ALA A 78 15.25 13.05 -1.99
C ALA A 78 15.82 12.43 -3.28
N ASN A 79 16.32 11.18 -3.25
CA ASN A 79 16.79 10.48 -4.45
C ASN A 79 15.65 10.19 -5.45
N PHE A 80 14.45 9.86 -4.96
CA PHE A 80 13.28 9.65 -5.82
C PHE A 80 12.74 10.96 -6.41
N ARG A 81 12.75 12.05 -5.64
CA ARG A 81 12.44 13.40 -6.14
C ARG A 81 13.44 13.83 -7.21
N GLU A 82 14.72 13.55 -6.99
CA GLU A 82 15.78 13.84 -7.96
C GLU A 82 15.62 13.00 -9.24
N LEU A 83 15.25 11.71 -9.12
CA LEU A 83 14.91 10.89 -10.28
C LEU A 83 13.77 11.52 -11.10
N ALA A 84 12.66 11.90 -10.45
CA ALA A 84 11.52 12.53 -11.13
C ALA A 84 11.96 13.82 -11.85
N ARG A 85 12.85 14.61 -11.24
CA ARG A 85 13.45 15.81 -11.85
C ARG A 85 14.31 15.48 -13.07
N ILE A 86 15.20 14.47 -12.97
CA ILE A 86 16.07 14.04 -14.07
C ILE A 86 15.27 13.52 -15.26
N LEU A 87 14.19 12.77 -14.99
CA LEU A 87 13.27 12.26 -16.01
C LEU A 87 12.40 13.37 -16.62
N GLY A 88 12.37 14.56 -16.02
CA GLY A 88 11.50 15.66 -16.45
C GLY A 88 10.02 15.37 -16.22
N CYS A 89 9.69 14.65 -15.15
CA CYS A 89 8.31 14.31 -14.81
C CYS A 89 7.47 15.56 -14.51
N SER A 90 6.21 15.50 -14.88
CA SER A 90 5.20 16.56 -14.74
C SER A 90 4.17 16.25 -13.65
N ASN A 91 4.57 15.52 -12.61
CA ASN A 91 3.70 15.26 -11.47
C ASN A 91 3.35 16.59 -10.77
N ASP A 92 2.07 16.74 -10.41
CA ASP A 92 1.55 17.96 -9.78
C ASP A 92 1.78 17.95 -8.25
N ASP A 93 2.00 16.77 -7.67
CA ASP A 93 2.35 16.58 -6.26
C ASP A 93 3.35 15.41 -6.12
N PHE A 94 4.09 15.40 -5.01
CA PHE A 94 4.96 14.31 -4.59
C PHE A 94 4.64 13.99 -3.12
N ILE A 95 3.84 12.95 -2.89
CA ILE A 95 3.41 12.54 -1.54
C ILE A 95 4.53 11.78 -0.80
N ARG A 96 4.65 12.02 0.50
CA ARG A 96 5.47 11.20 1.41
C ARG A 96 4.60 10.68 2.54
N THR A 97 4.70 9.40 2.89
CA THR A 97 3.84 8.85 3.96
C THR A 97 4.18 9.38 5.36
N THR A 98 5.35 9.99 5.55
CA THR A 98 5.72 10.69 6.79
C THR A 98 5.08 12.07 6.96
N GLU A 99 4.39 12.61 5.95
CA GLU A 99 3.77 13.92 6.03
C GLU A 99 2.52 13.93 6.93
N GLU A 100 2.35 15.01 7.68
CA GLU A 100 1.22 15.18 8.61
C GLU A 100 -0.16 15.05 7.92
N ARG A 101 -0.29 15.56 6.68
CA ARG A 101 -1.52 15.42 5.88
C ARG A 101 -1.89 13.94 5.65
N HIS A 102 -0.89 13.08 5.48
CA HIS A 102 -1.09 11.66 5.27
C HIS A 102 -1.45 10.94 6.57
N ARG A 103 -0.78 11.30 7.67
CA ARG A 103 -1.12 10.81 9.00
C ARG A 103 -2.59 11.07 9.34
N ILE A 104 -3.07 12.29 9.07
CA ILE A 104 -4.48 12.68 9.28
C ILE A 104 -5.42 11.83 8.40
N ALA A 105 -5.10 11.69 7.11
CA ALA A 105 -5.88 10.89 6.17
C ALA A 105 -6.00 9.42 6.61
N CYS A 106 -4.90 8.78 6.99
CA CYS A 106 -4.88 7.39 7.46
C CYS A 106 -5.70 7.20 8.74
N GLN A 107 -5.55 8.11 9.72
CA GLN A 107 -6.33 8.07 10.96
C GLN A 107 -7.84 8.28 10.70
N ALA A 108 -8.20 9.16 9.77
CA ALA A 108 -9.60 9.35 9.40
C ALA A 108 -10.20 8.12 8.70
N LEU A 109 -9.45 7.49 7.78
CA LEU A 109 -9.90 6.26 7.12
C LEU A 109 -10.05 5.11 8.14
N TRP A 110 -9.07 4.95 9.03
CA TRP A 110 -9.12 3.97 10.11
C TRP A 110 -10.38 4.13 10.96
N ASN A 111 -10.63 5.33 11.46
CA ASN A 111 -11.81 5.63 12.29
C ASN A 111 -13.12 5.36 11.54
N LYS A 112 -13.16 5.65 10.24
CA LYS A 112 -14.32 5.35 9.39
C LYS A 112 -14.57 3.85 9.25
N LEU A 113 -13.52 3.05 9.13
CA LEU A 113 -13.61 1.58 9.05
C LEU A 113 -14.01 0.97 10.41
N VAL A 114 -13.45 1.48 11.52
CA VAL A 114 -13.87 1.09 12.88
C VAL A 114 -15.34 1.42 13.12
N ALA A 115 -15.79 2.63 12.77
CA ALA A 115 -17.18 3.06 12.95
C ALA A 115 -18.18 2.22 12.13
N LYS A 116 -17.75 1.68 10.98
CA LYS A 116 -18.55 0.73 10.19
C LYS A 116 -18.53 -0.71 10.75
N GLY A 117 -17.69 -0.98 11.74
CA GLY A 117 -17.46 -2.32 12.26
C GLY A 117 -16.64 -3.22 11.33
N ASP A 118 -15.92 -2.63 10.37
CA ASP A 118 -15.04 -3.34 9.42
C ASP A 118 -13.66 -3.64 10.00
N ILE A 119 -13.25 -2.94 11.08
CA ILE A 119 -12.02 -3.23 11.82
C ILE A 119 -12.36 -3.77 13.21
N TYR A 120 -11.66 -4.82 13.63
CA TYR A 120 -11.76 -5.39 14.98
C TYR A 120 -10.39 -5.85 15.49
N LEU A 121 -10.21 -5.87 16.81
CA LEU A 121 -9.01 -6.42 17.43
C LEU A 121 -9.12 -7.95 17.52
N GLY A 122 -8.11 -8.65 17.03
CA GLY A 122 -7.95 -10.09 17.14
C GLY A 122 -6.50 -10.44 17.45
N ALA A 123 -6.10 -11.65 17.09
CA ALA A 123 -4.71 -12.06 17.15
C ALA A 123 -4.35 -12.81 15.86
N TYR A 124 -3.18 -12.50 15.32
CA TYR A 124 -2.57 -13.31 14.28
C TYR A 124 -1.92 -14.52 14.96
N GLU A 125 -2.35 -15.72 14.60
CA GLU A 125 -1.89 -16.97 15.17
C GLU A 125 -1.39 -17.89 14.06
N GLY A 126 -0.16 -18.38 14.15
CA GLY A 126 0.38 -19.29 13.15
C GLY A 126 1.82 -19.71 13.41
N TRP A 127 2.28 -20.68 12.63
CA TRP A 127 3.67 -21.13 12.66
C TRP A 127 4.54 -20.17 11.87
N TYR A 128 5.38 -19.40 12.56
CA TYR A 128 6.25 -18.40 11.97
C TYR A 128 7.70 -18.89 11.92
N SER A 129 8.33 -18.72 10.77
CA SER A 129 9.77 -18.88 10.60
C SER A 129 10.42 -17.50 10.63
N VAL A 130 11.19 -17.19 11.68
CA VAL A 130 11.99 -15.95 11.73
C VAL A 130 13.01 -15.93 10.60
N ARG A 131 13.57 -17.09 10.23
CA ARG A 131 14.59 -17.20 9.17
C ARG A 131 14.01 -16.88 7.79
N ASP A 132 12.80 -17.35 7.52
CA ASP A 132 12.15 -17.14 6.23
C ASP A 132 11.27 -15.89 6.22
N GLU A 133 11.12 -15.23 7.38
CA GLU A 133 10.19 -14.13 7.67
C GLU A 133 8.75 -14.44 7.19
N ALA A 134 8.33 -15.71 7.27
CA ALA A 134 7.10 -16.21 6.68
C ALA A 134 6.27 -17.04 7.67
N PHE A 135 4.96 -16.96 7.51
CA PHE A 135 4.03 -17.87 8.17
C PHE A 135 3.77 -19.08 7.29
N TYR A 136 3.59 -20.22 7.95
CA TYR A 136 3.24 -21.48 7.35
C TYR A 136 1.97 -21.99 7.99
N ALA A 137 1.05 -22.47 7.16
CA ALA A 137 -0.05 -23.29 7.63
C ALA A 137 0.50 -24.60 8.20
N GLU A 138 -0.24 -25.21 9.12
CA GLU A 138 0.25 -26.42 9.82
C GLU A 138 0.48 -27.60 8.86
N ASP A 139 -0.24 -27.65 7.75
CA ASP A 139 -0.11 -28.65 6.69
C ASP A 139 1.11 -28.41 5.76
N GLU A 140 1.71 -27.22 5.79
CA GLU A 140 2.94 -26.91 5.06
C GLU A 140 4.20 -27.33 5.82
N LEU A 141 4.09 -27.68 7.11
CA LEU A 141 5.24 -27.97 7.95
C LEU A 141 5.79 -29.38 7.73
N ILE A 142 7.12 -29.48 7.71
CA ILE A 142 7.84 -30.75 7.70
C ILE A 142 8.39 -31.06 9.08
N LYS A 143 8.64 -32.35 9.34
CA LYS A 143 9.19 -32.81 10.61
C LYS A 143 10.71 -32.95 10.52
N GLY A 144 11.43 -32.22 11.38
CA GLY A 144 12.87 -32.34 11.55
C GLY A 144 13.28 -33.71 12.12
N SER A 145 14.56 -34.06 11.96
CA SER A 145 15.13 -35.34 12.43
C SER A 145 15.07 -35.51 13.95
N ASP A 146 14.97 -34.41 14.70
CA ASP A 146 14.80 -34.32 16.15
C ASP A 146 13.32 -34.20 16.59
N GLY A 147 12.39 -34.21 15.63
CA GLY A 147 10.96 -34.03 15.87
C GLY A 147 10.50 -32.58 15.89
N ALA A 148 11.38 -31.60 15.65
CA ALA A 148 11.00 -30.19 15.53
C ALA A 148 10.07 -29.98 14.32
N LYS A 149 9.13 -29.02 14.44
CA LYS A 149 8.37 -28.54 13.27
C LYS A 149 9.24 -27.56 12.50
N LEU A 150 9.37 -27.76 11.20
CA LEU A 150 10.15 -26.92 10.31
C LEU A 150 9.29 -26.44 9.13
N ALA A 151 9.60 -25.26 8.61
CA ALA A 151 9.12 -24.81 7.31
C ALA A 151 9.55 -25.76 6.18
N PRO A 152 8.92 -25.73 4.99
CA PRO A 152 9.39 -26.45 3.79
C PRO A 152 10.86 -26.18 3.43
N THR A 153 11.39 -25.01 3.83
CA THR A 153 12.79 -24.59 3.65
C THR A 153 13.75 -25.28 4.65
N GLY A 154 13.23 -26.04 5.61
CA GLY A 154 13.96 -26.58 6.75
C GLY A 154 14.22 -25.56 7.87
N ALA A 155 13.55 -24.41 7.87
CA ALA A 155 13.70 -23.43 8.94
C ALA A 155 12.92 -23.85 10.18
N PRO A 156 13.43 -23.60 11.40
CA PRO A 156 12.61 -23.76 12.60
C PRO A 156 11.40 -22.82 12.54
N VAL A 157 10.23 -23.35 12.91
CA VAL A 157 9.03 -22.54 13.10
C VAL A 157 8.63 -22.54 14.57
N GLU A 158 8.06 -21.44 15.02
CA GLU A 158 7.46 -21.29 16.34
C GLU A 158 6.01 -20.84 16.21
N TRP A 159 5.17 -21.26 17.15
CA TRP A 159 3.79 -20.76 17.20
C TRP A 159 3.80 -19.35 17.77
N VAL A 160 3.48 -18.38 16.94
CA VAL A 160 3.40 -16.98 17.34
C VAL A 160 1.93 -16.58 17.46
N LYS A 161 1.61 -15.86 18.54
CA LYS A 161 0.33 -15.19 18.74
C LYS A 161 0.59 -13.71 19.00
N GLU A 162 0.37 -12.88 17.99
CA GLU A 162 0.55 -11.44 18.09
C GLU A 162 -0.81 -10.73 18.01
N PRO A 163 -1.13 -9.79 18.91
CA PRO A 163 -2.32 -8.98 18.78
C PRO A 163 -2.24 -8.20 17.46
N SER A 164 -3.36 -8.15 16.74
CA SER A 164 -3.48 -7.34 15.53
C SER A 164 -4.93 -6.93 15.35
N TYR A 165 -5.14 -5.71 14.89
CA TYR A 165 -6.37 -5.32 14.23
C TYR A 165 -6.50 -6.01 12.88
N PHE A 166 -7.71 -6.42 12.55
CA PHE A 166 -8.06 -7.06 11.29
C PHE A 166 -9.15 -6.26 10.59
N PHE A 167 -9.00 -6.10 9.28
CA PHE A 167 -10.05 -5.65 8.39
C PHE A 167 -10.85 -6.86 7.90
N LYS A 168 -12.19 -6.78 7.97
CA LYS A 168 -13.14 -7.84 7.61
C LYS A 168 -13.23 -8.10 6.11
N LEU A 169 -12.11 -8.32 5.43
CA LEU A 169 -12.02 -8.52 3.99
C LEU A 169 -12.89 -9.70 3.50
N SER A 170 -13.07 -10.73 4.34
CA SER A 170 -13.97 -11.86 4.02
C SER A 170 -15.41 -11.41 3.72
N ALA A 171 -15.92 -10.41 4.43
CA ALA A 171 -17.27 -9.86 4.24
C ALA A 171 -17.42 -9.05 2.94
N TRP A 172 -16.32 -8.76 2.23
CA TRP A 172 -16.32 -7.99 0.98
C TRP A 172 -16.31 -8.87 -0.27
N GLN A 173 -16.13 -10.19 -0.15
CA GLN A 173 -15.96 -11.09 -1.29
C GLN A 173 -17.05 -10.93 -2.37
N ASP A 174 -18.33 -11.12 -2.00
CA ASP A 174 -19.43 -11.07 -2.98
C ASP A 174 -19.59 -9.67 -3.59
N ARG A 175 -19.36 -8.63 -2.78
CA ARG A 175 -19.44 -7.22 -3.23
C ARG A 175 -18.33 -6.89 -4.23
N LEU A 176 -17.13 -7.42 -4.01
CA LEU A 176 -16.00 -7.26 -4.93
C LEU A 176 -16.25 -8.02 -6.22
N LEU A 177 -16.73 -9.27 -6.15
CA LEU A 177 -17.07 -10.05 -7.36
C LEU A 177 -18.12 -9.34 -8.22
N GLN A 178 -19.20 -8.87 -7.61
CA GLN A 178 -20.22 -8.10 -8.32
C GLN A 178 -19.63 -6.84 -8.94
N TRP A 179 -18.79 -6.10 -8.19
CA TRP A 179 -18.16 -4.89 -8.71
C TRP A 179 -17.23 -5.17 -9.90
N TYR A 180 -16.44 -6.26 -9.88
CA TYR A 180 -15.62 -6.65 -11.02
C TYR A 180 -16.46 -7.02 -12.23
N GLU A 181 -17.62 -7.68 -12.05
CA GLU A 181 -18.56 -8.04 -13.11
C GLU A 181 -19.22 -6.80 -13.73
N ASP A 182 -19.63 -5.83 -12.90
CA ASP A 182 -20.27 -4.59 -13.33
C ASP A 182 -19.27 -3.60 -13.98
N ASN A 183 -17.96 -3.77 -13.73
CA ASN A 183 -16.90 -2.88 -14.19
C ASN A 183 -15.81 -3.68 -14.94
N PRO A 184 -16.04 -4.14 -16.18
CA PRO A 184 -15.10 -5.03 -16.88
C PRO A 184 -13.72 -4.41 -17.12
N ASP A 185 -13.62 -3.07 -17.18
CA ASP A 185 -12.39 -2.33 -17.46
C ASP A 185 -11.65 -1.83 -16.20
N CYS A 186 -12.12 -2.19 -14.99
CA CYS A 186 -11.53 -1.70 -13.74
C CYS A 186 -10.11 -2.21 -13.45
N VAL A 187 -9.70 -3.32 -14.08
CA VAL A 187 -8.36 -3.88 -13.98
C VAL A 187 -7.90 -4.26 -15.38
N ALA A 188 -6.76 -3.70 -15.80
CA ALA A 188 -6.12 -4.00 -17.08
C ALA A 188 -4.67 -4.48 -16.86
N PRO A 189 -4.16 -5.37 -17.74
CA PRO A 189 -4.86 -6.07 -18.82
C PRO A 189 -5.82 -7.15 -18.30
N ALA A 190 -6.70 -7.66 -19.18
CA ALA A 190 -7.71 -8.65 -18.83
C ALA A 190 -7.15 -9.91 -18.13
N SER A 191 -5.90 -10.29 -18.42
CA SER A 191 -5.23 -11.40 -17.73
C SER A 191 -5.05 -11.13 -16.23
N ARG A 192 -4.70 -9.89 -15.84
CA ARG A 192 -4.61 -9.50 -14.42
C ARG A 192 -5.97 -9.50 -13.75
N ARG A 193 -7.00 -8.99 -14.43
CA ARG A 193 -8.39 -9.05 -13.95
C ARG A 193 -8.83 -10.47 -13.65
N ASN A 194 -8.53 -11.42 -14.55
CA ASN A 194 -8.87 -12.82 -14.38
C ASN A 194 -8.15 -13.45 -13.17
N GLU A 195 -6.88 -13.10 -12.93
CA GLU A 195 -6.15 -13.55 -11.74
C GLU A 195 -6.77 -13.01 -10.45
N VAL A 196 -7.05 -11.70 -10.38
CA VAL A 196 -7.72 -11.08 -9.22
C VAL A 196 -9.08 -11.70 -8.97
N MET A 197 -9.91 -11.87 -10.01
CA MET A 197 -11.21 -12.52 -9.86
C MET A 197 -11.09 -13.98 -9.41
N SER A 198 -10.10 -14.73 -9.91
CA SER A 198 -9.88 -16.12 -9.51
C SER A 198 -9.45 -16.22 -8.05
N PHE A 199 -8.60 -15.30 -7.59
CA PHE A 199 -8.19 -15.17 -6.19
C PHE A 199 -9.40 -14.89 -5.28
N VAL A 200 -10.21 -13.88 -5.62
CA VAL A 200 -11.41 -13.53 -4.83
C VAL A 200 -12.43 -14.67 -4.81
N LYS A 201 -12.62 -15.38 -5.93
CA LYS A 201 -13.49 -16.58 -6.00
C LYS A 201 -12.98 -17.74 -5.14
N GLY A 202 -11.68 -17.78 -4.85
CA GLY A 202 -11.06 -18.80 -4.00
C GLY A 202 -11.38 -18.66 -2.51
N GLY A 203 -11.96 -17.53 -2.09
CA GLY A 203 -12.21 -17.24 -0.68
C GLY A 203 -11.29 -16.13 -0.15
N LEU A 204 -11.87 -15.12 0.50
CA LEU A 204 -11.10 -14.08 1.18
C LEU A 204 -11.06 -14.31 2.68
N ASN A 205 -9.86 -14.23 3.27
CA ASN A 205 -9.65 -14.19 4.72
C ASN A 205 -9.55 -12.74 5.20
N ASP A 206 -9.85 -12.52 6.48
CA ASP A 206 -9.68 -11.20 7.10
C ASP A 206 -8.19 -10.80 7.12
N LEU A 207 -7.94 -9.52 6.84
CA LEU A 207 -6.60 -9.01 6.61
C LEU A 207 -6.08 -8.32 7.88
N SER A 208 -4.91 -8.73 8.37
CA SER A 208 -4.23 -7.99 9.44
C SER A 208 -3.80 -6.61 8.96
N VAL A 209 -4.25 -5.55 9.66
CA VAL A 209 -4.02 -4.13 9.30
C VAL A 209 -3.25 -3.35 10.36
N SER A 210 -2.66 -4.01 11.35
CA SER A 210 -1.77 -3.37 12.33
C SER A 210 -0.57 -4.24 12.71
N ARG A 211 0.45 -3.66 13.34
CA ARG A 211 1.60 -4.36 13.92
C ARG A 211 1.96 -3.80 15.29
N THR A 212 2.54 -4.64 16.15
CA THR A 212 3.12 -4.25 17.44
C THR A 212 4.62 -4.52 17.53
N SER A 213 5.20 -5.20 16.55
CA SER A 213 6.59 -5.68 16.56
C SER A 213 7.63 -4.62 16.21
N PHE A 214 7.21 -3.46 15.72
CA PHE A 214 8.08 -2.32 15.41
C PHE A 214 7.34 -0.98 15.59
N ASN A 215 8.09 0.12 15.58
CA ASN A 215 7.56 1.44 15.95
C ASN A 215 7.46 2.44 14.80
N TRP A 216 8.13 2.17 13.69
CA TRP A 216 8.17 3.05 12.52
C TRP A 216 6.92 2.91 11.63
N GLY A 217 5.87 3.66 11.97
CA GLY A 217 4.61 3.73 11.22
C GLY A 217 3.60 4.70 11.84
N ILE A 218 2.45 4.87 11.18
CA ILE A 218 1.34 5.68 11.69
C ILE A 218 0.67 4.96 12.86
N ARG A 219 0.56 5.62 14.01
CA ARG A 219 -0.11 5.05 15.20
C ARG A 219 -1.60 4.85 14.96
N VAL A 220 -2.10 3.70 15.40
CA VAL A 220 -3.54 3.42 15.46
C VAL A 220 -4.21 4.42 16.43
N PRO A 221 -5.31 5.09 16.01
CA PRO A 221 -6.09 5.93 16.91
C PRO A 221 -6.51 5.16 18.18
N ASP A 222 -6.35 5.78 19.33
CA ASP A 222 -6.71 5.24 20.65
C ASP A 222 -5.97 3.95 21.10
N ASP A 223 -5.00 3.44 20.32
CA ASP A 223 -4.10 2.36 20.73
C ASP A 223 -2.66 2.59 20.24
N GLN A 224 -1.84 3.19 21.11
CA GLN A 224 -0.46 3.55 20.79
C GLN A 224 0.49 2.34 20.67
N ASN A 225 0.08 1.16 21.12
CA ASN A 225 0.90 -0.05 20.98
C ASN A 225 0.89 -0.56 19.53
N HIS A 226 -0.11 -0.15 18.75
CA HIS A 226 -0.26 -0.55 17.37
C HIS A 226 0.12 0.57 16.41
N ILE A 227 0.81 0.19 15.34
CA ILE A 227 0.96 0.99 14.13
C ILE A 227 0.13 0.37 13.00
N MET A 228 -0.37 1.19 12.10
CA MET A 228 -1.05 0.76 10.89
C MET A 228 -0.10 -0.03 10.01
N TYR A 229 -0.57 -1.16 9.51
CA TYR A 229 0.20 -1.95 8.56
C TYR A 229 0.25 -1.25 7.20
N VAL A 230 1.34 -1.48 6.49
CA VAL A 230 1.75 -0.70 5.32
C VAL A 230 0.69 -0.63 4.22
N TRP A 231 -0.15 -1.65 4.05
CA TRP A 231 -1.19 -1.62 3.00
C TRP A 231 -2.23 -0.53 3.23
N LEU A 232 -2.68 -0.31 4.48
CA LEU A 232 -3.69 0.71 4.75
C LEU A 232 -3.08 2.11 4.70
N ASP A 233 -1.86 2.25 5.23
CA ASP A 233 -1.05 3.46 5.17
C ASP A 233 -0.77 3.86 3.71
N ALA A 234 -0.03 3.01 2.99
CA ALA A 234 0.39 3.26 1.62
C ALA A 234 -0.78 3.50 0.68
N LEU A 235 -1.85 2.68 0.68
CA LEU A 235 -2.98 2.88 -0.24
C LEU A 235 -3.76 4.18 0.01
N THR A 236 -3.69 4.74 1.22
CA THR A 236 -4.36 6.01 1.56
C THR A 236 -3.70 7.22 0.88
N ASN A 237 -2.49 7.06 0.33
CA ASN A 237 -1.74 8.16 -0.30
C ASN A 237 -2.55 8.81 -1.44
N TYR A 238 -3.28 7.98 -2.20
CA TYR A 238 -4.02 8.42 -3.39
C TYR A 238 -5.13 9.42 -3.04
N ILE A 239 -5.82 9.21 -1.92
CA ILE A 239 -6.86 10.14 -1.45
C ILE A 239 -6.28 11.28 -0.61
N THR A 240 -5.11 11.07 0.01
CA THR A 240 -4.40 12.13 0.76
C THR A 240 -4.04 13.30 -0.15
N ALA A 241 -3.53 13.01 -1.36
CA ALA A 241 -3.17 14.04 -2.33
C ALA A 241 -4.38 14.85 -2.84
N LEU A 242 -5.59 14.39 -2.60
CA LEU A 242 -6.84 15.06 -2.95
C LEU A 242 -7.47 15.83 -1.78
N GLY A 243 -6.84 15.82 -0.59
CA GLY A 243 -7.33 16.55 0.59
C GLY A 243 -8.19 15.75 1.55
N TYR A 244 -8.27 14.43 1.40
CA TYR A 244 -8.97 13.56 2.37
C TYR A 244 -8.44 13.81 3.80
N PRO A 245 -9.30 13.96 4.83
CA PRO A 245 -10.67 13.46 4.95
C PRO A 245 -11.77 14.31 4.30
N GLU A 246 -11.49 15.52 3.84
CA GLU A 246 -12.49 16.33 3.15
C GLU A 246 -12.81 15.69 1.79
N THR A 247 -14.11 15.50 1.52
CA THR A 247 -14.60 14.84 0.29
C THR A 247 -15.15 15.81 -0.73
N ASP A 248 -14.96 17.12 -0.53
CA ASP A 248 -15.27 18.18 -1.49
C ASP A 248 -14.02 18.53 -2.34
N GLY A 249 -14.04 19.67 -3.03
CA GLY A 249 -12.90 20.19 -3.78
C GLY A 249 -12.27 19.18 -4.74
N ASP A 250 -10.96 18.97 -4.60
CA ASP A 250 -10.17 18.07 -5.44
C ASP A 250 -10.60 16.60 -5.29
N PHE A 251 -11.03 16.17 -4.10
CA PHE A 251 -11.53 14.81 -3.90
C PHE A 251 -12.75 14.54 -4.79
N ALA A 252 -13.77 15.40 -4.71
CA ALA A 252 -14.97 15.26 -5.54
C ALA A 252 -14.69 15.37 -7.04
N ARG A 253 -13.70 16.21 -7.41
CA ARG A 253 -13.34 16.49 -8.80
C ARG A 253 -12.55 15.34 -9.45
N TYR A 254 -11.52 14.84 -8.78
CA TYR A 254 -10.52 13.94 -9.39
C TYR A 254 -10.70 12.47 -9.02
N TRP A 255 -11.18 12.15 -7.81
CA TRP A 255 -11.26 10.76 -7.32
C TRP A 255 -12.11 9.84 -8.21
N PRO A 256 -13.27 10.26 -8.75
CA PRO A 256 -14.08 9.39 -9.62
C PRO A 256 -13.41 9.03 -10.95
N ASN A 257 -12.37 9.77 -11.37
CA ASN A 257 -11.72 9.66 -12.67
C ASN A 257 -10.24 9.24 -12.55
N VAL A 258 -9.93 8.42 -11.54
CA VAL A 258 -8.58 7.97 -11.23
C VAL A 258 -8.16 6.73 -12.02
N ILE A 259 -6.90 6.71 -12.44
CA ILE A 259 -6.20 5.53 -12.97
C ILE A 259 -4.95 5.29 -12.12
N HIS A 260 -4.89 4.14 -11.48
CA HIS A 260 -3.72 3.68 -10.75
C HIS A 260 -2.85 2.80 -11.64
N MET A 261 -1.66 3.27 -11.98
CA MET A 261 -0.64 2.45 -12.61
C MET A 261 0.15 1.72 -11.53
N VAL A 262 0.25 0.41 -11.62
CA VAL A 262 0.99 -0.42 -10.68
C VAL A 262 1.84 -1.47 -11.41
N GLY A 263 2.85 -1.99 -10.72
CA GLY A 263 3.55 -3.20 -11.13
C GLY A 263 2.62 -4.41 -11.10
N LYS A 264 3.12 -5.56 -11.55
CA LYS A 264 2.37 -6.83 -11.42
C LYS A 264 2.37 -7.33 -9.97
N ASP A 265 3.46 -7.06 -9.28
CA ASP A 265 3.79 -7.47 -7.91
C ASP A 265 2.89 -6.82 -6.84
#